data_AF-A0A317PMT0-F1
#
_entry.id   AF-A0A317PMT0-F1
#
_cell.length_a   1.000
_cell.length_b   1.000
_cell.length_c   1.000
_cell.angle_alpha   90.00
_cell.angle_beta   90.00
_cell.angle_gamma   90.00
#
_symmetry.space_group_name_H-M   'P 1'
#
loop_
_entity.id
_entity.type
_entity.pdbx_description
1 polymer ?
#
loop_
_entity_poly.entity_id
_entity_poly.type
_entity_poly.pdbx_seq_one_letter_code
_entity_poly.pdbx_strand_id
1 'polypeptide(L)'
;MPVSLEHYLAFVAASLILLVIPGPTIIMVISQALAHGRRVALASVAGVGLGDLIATSLSLAGAGALLATSGTLFSVLKLIGAAYLIWIGFKMWRAPVMIPDVAVEANAPAVRPMTIFRDSFLVTALNPKGILFFVAFVPQFIDPARPYLPQAAIFVGTFTVLGIANAIAFALAADRARRAVRRPGVLRTATRAGGSLLMMAGLAAALTRRTA
;
A
#
# COMPACT_ATOMS: atom_id res chain seq x y z
N MET A 1 -24.91 -7.66 1.62
CA MET A 1 -23.67 -6.94 1.98
C MET A 1 -23.53 -5.70 1.11
N PRO A 2 -22.94 -4.60 1.62
CA PRO A 2 -22.84 -3.34 0.86
C PRO A 2 -22.03 -3.50 -0.43
N VAL A 3 -21.04 -4.40 -0.43
CA VAL A 3 -20.17 -4.72 -1.57
C VAL A 3 -20.51 -6.12 -2.09
N SER A 4 -20.37 -6.37 -3.41
CA SER A 4 -20.47 -7.72 -3.98
C SER A 4 -19.28 -8.59 -3.54
N LEU A 5 -19.49 -9.91 -3.43
CA LEU A 5 -18.43 -10.83 -3.02
C LEU A 5 -17.26 -10.81 -4.00
N GLU A 6 -17.55 -10.74 -5.30
CA GLU A 6 -16.55 -10.67 -6.37
C GLU A 6 -15.65 -9.43 -6.24
N HIS A 7 -16.24 -8.23 -6.11
CA HIS A 7 -15.46 -7.00 -5.92
C HIS A 7 -14.64 -7.03 -4.63
N TYR A 8 -15.22 -7.58 -3.55
CA TYR A 8 -14.52 -7.70 -2.28
C TYR A 8 -13.30 -8.62 -2.38
N LEU A 9 -13.45 -9.83 -2.96
CA LEU A 9 -12.35 -10.77 -3.12
C LEU A 9 -11.27 -10.24 -4.07
N ALA A 10 -11.66 -9.62 -5.18
CA ALA A 10 -10.73 -8.98 -6.10
C ALA A 10 -9.93 -7.85 -5.44
N PHE A 11 -10.60 -7.02 -4.63
CA PHE A 11 -9.95 -5.98 -3.85
C PHE A 11 -8.96 -6.53 -2.81
N VAL A 12 -9.36 -7.56 -2.06
CA VAL A 12 -8.49 -8.22 -1.06
C VAL A 12 -7.24 -8.80 -1.73
N ALA A 13 -7.42 -9.52 -2.85
CA ALA A 13 -6.30 -10.09 -3.60
C ALA A 13 -5.33 -9.01 -4.08
N ALA A 14 -5.83 -7.93 -4.70
CA ALA A 14 -5.01 -6.82 -5.16
C ALA A 14 -4.28 -6.11 -4.00
N SER A 15 -4.96 -5.94 -2.87
CA SER A 15 -4.39 -5.32 -1.66
C SER A 15 -3.24 -6.15 -1.09
N LEU A 16 -3.42 -7.46 -0.95
CA LEU A 16 -2.38 -8.37 -0.46
C LEU A 16 -1.12 -8.30 -1.32
N ILE A 17 -1.29 -8.31 -2.64
CA ILE A 17 -0.17 -8.18 -3.59
C ILE A 17 0.58 -6.86 -3.35
N LEU A 18 -0.15 -5.74 -3.26
CA LEU A 18 0.43 -4.41 -3.08
C LEU A 18 1.23 -4.30 -1.76
N LEU A 19 0.72 -4.93 -0.71
CA LEU A 19 1.26 -4.86 0.65
C LEU A 19 2.49 -5.76 0.85
N VAL A 20 2.54 -6.93 0.20
CA VAL A 20 3.66 -7.87 0.32
C VAL A 20 4.95 -7.32 -0.28
N ILE A 21 4.84 -6.44 -1.29
CA ILE A 21 6.00 -5.79 -1.92
C ILE A 21 6.61 -4.77 -0.93
N PRO A 22 7.85 -4.99 -0.44
CA PRO A 22 8.46 -4.10 0.54
C PRO A 22 8.69 -2.72 -0.07
N GLY A 23 7.94 -1.72 0.41
CA GLY A 23 8.17 -0.31 0.13
C GLY A 23 8.88 0.39 1.29
N PRO A 24 8.98 1.74 1.26
CA PRO A 24 9.60 2.52 2.34
C PRO A 24 9.01 2.20 3.72
N THR A 25 7.69 2.08 3.80
CA THR A 25 6.95 1.72 5.02
C THR A 25 7.44 0.40 5.63
N ILE A 26 7.46 -0.69 4.84
CA ILE A 26 7.84 -2.02 5.33
C ILE A 26 9.35 -2.10 5.61
N ILE A 27 10.18 -1.45 4.81
CA ILE A 27 11.63 -1.37 5.06
C ILE A 27 11.88 -0.71 6.42
N MET A 28 11.20 0.40 6.71
CA MET A 28 11.31 1.06 8.01
C MET A 28 10.83 0.15 9.15
N VAL A 29 9.71 -0.54 9.02
CA VAL A 29 9.23 -1.49 10.04
C VAL A 29 10.27 -2.58 10.31
N ILE A 30 10.89 -3.14 9.27
CA ILE A 30 11.97 -4.14 9.40
C ILE A 30 13.17 -3.51 10.12
N SER A 31 13.61 -2.31 9.71
CA SER A 31 14.74 -1.61 10.35
C SER A 31 14.50 -1.37 11.83
N GLN A 32 13.32 -0.87 12.22
CA GLN A 32 13.00 -0.60 13.62
C GLN A 32 12.87 -1.87 14.46
N ALA A 33 12.33 -2.95 13.88
CA ALA A 33 12.26 -4.25 14.54
C ALA A 33 13.65 -4.87 14.78
N LEU A 34 14.60 -4.66 13.86
CA LEU A 34 15.97 -5.13 14.02
C LEU A 34 16.80 -4.25 14.96
N ALA A 35 16.62 -2.93 14.93
CA ALA A 35 17.39 -1.97 15.73
C ALA A 35 16.93 -1.90 17.19
N HIS A 36 15.62 -1.95 17.44
CA HIS A 36 15.03 -1.70 18.76
C HIS A 36 14.17 -2.85 19.28
N GLY A 37 14.10 -3.96 18.52
CA GLY A 37 13.34 -5.15 18.89
C GLY A 37 11.84 -5.06 18.60
N ARG A 38 11.17 -6.21 18.72
CA ARG A 38 9.76 -6.38 18.31
C ARG A 38 8.77 -5.51 19.08
N ARG A 39 9.00 -5.27 20.37
CA ARG A 39 8.10 -4.45 21.20
C ARG A 39 8.08 -3.00 20.73
N VAL A 40 9.24 -2.45 20.36
CA VAL A 40 9.35 -1.08 19.88
C VAL A 40 8.80 -0.95 18.45
N ALA A 41 8.93 -2.00 17.63
CA ALA A 41 8.32 -2.05 16.30
C ALA A 41 6.78 -2.00 16.30
N LEU A 42 6.10 -2.31 17.41
CA LEU A 42 4.66 -2.14 17.51
C LEU A 42 4.24 -0.66 17.42
N ALA A 43 5.10 0.26 17.86
CA ALA A 43 4.87 1.69 17.65
C ALA A 43 4.91 2.05 16.15
N SER A 44 5.81 1.41 15.38
CA SER A 44 5.79 1.54 13.92
C SER A 44 4.49 1.00 13.33
N VAL A 45 4.07 -0.19 13.73
CA VAL A 45 2.82 -0.81 13.25
C VAL A 45 1.61 0.08 13.50
N ALA A 46 1.50 0.68 14.68
CA ALA A 46 0.42 1.62 15.00
C ALA A 46 0.47 2.86 14.10
N GLY A 47 1.67 3.40 13.85
CA GLY A 47 1.88 4.52 12.93
C GLY A 47 1.48 4.16 11.49
N VAL A 48 1.86 2.97 11.02
CA VAL A 48 1.46 2.45 9.70
C VAL A 48 -0.06 2.34 9.61
N GLY A 49 -0.71 1.72 10.61
CA GLY A 49 -2.16 1.56 10.61
C GLY A 49 -2.91 2.89 10.53
N LEU A 50 -2.51 3.87 11.33
CA LEU A 50 -3.12 5.21 11.27
C LEU A 50 -2.79 5.92 9.94
N GLY A 51 -1.56 5.79 9.45
CA GLY A 51 -1.14 6.39 8.18
C GLY A 51 -1.94 5.84 7.00
N ASP A 52 -2.10 4.53 6.91
CA ASP A 52 -2.93 3.87 5.90
C ASP A 52 -4.39 4.30 6.04
N LEU A 53 -4.95 4.29 7.26
CA LEU A 53 -6.32 4.72 7.50
C LEU A 53 -6.58 6.13 6.97
N ILE A 54 -5.72 7.10 7.31
CA ILE A 54 -5.87 8.50 6.90
C ILE A 54 -5.66 8.66 5.40
N ALA A 55 -4.55 8.13 4.86
CA ALA A 55 -4.23 8.29 3.44
C ALA A 55 -5.31 7.68 2.53
N THR A 56 -5.78 6.48 2.86
CA THR A 56 -6.78 5.77 2.05
C THR A 56 -8.16 6.42 2.18
N SER A 57 -8.54 6.87 3.37
CA SER A 57 -9.78 7.62 3.59
C SER A 57 -9.80 8.92 2.78
N LEU A 58 -8.73 9.73 2.86
CA LEU A 58 -8.61 10.98 2.12
C LEU A 58 -8.57 10.73 0.61
N SER A 59 -7.89 9.68 0.17
CA SER A 59 -7.84 9.29 -1.24
C SER A 59 -9.21 8.96 -1.81
N LEU A 60 -10.01 8.15 -1.10
CA LEU A 60 -11.37 7.83 -1.53
C LEU A 60 -12.31 9.02 -1.42
N ALA A 61 -12.26 9.77 -0.31
CA ALA A 61 -13.09 10.97 -0.16
C ALA A 61 -12.80 11.97 -1.28
N GLY A 62 -11.52 12.23 -1.58
CA GLY A 62 -11.11 13.11 -2.67
C GLY A 62 -11.53 12.58 -4.05
N ALA A 63 -11.30 11.29 -4.33
CA ALA A 63 -11.73 10.68 -5.59
C ALA A 63 -13.26 10.68 -5.76
N GLY A 64 -14.01 10.45 -4.67
CA GLY A 64 -15.47 10.50 -4.65
C GLY A 64 -16.01 11.91 -4.85
N ALA A 65 -15.44 12.92 -4.19
CA ALA A 65 -15.79 14.32 -4.39
C ALA A 65 -15.48 14.77 -5.82
N LEU A 66 -14.35 14.33 -6.38
CA LEU A 66 -13.98 14.63 -7.76
C LEU A 66 -14.95 14.00 -8.76
N LEU A 67 -15.36 12.76 -8.52
CA LEU A 67 -16.34 12.08 -9.35
C LEU A 67 -17.71 12.78 -9.29
N ALA A 68 -18.14 13.23 -8.11
CA ALA A 68 -19.39 13.94 -7.92
C ALA A 68 -19.42 15.33 -8.58
N THR A 69 -18.24 15.92 -8.81
CA THR A 69 -18.10 17.26 -9.39
C THR A 69 -17.78 17.25 -10.89
N SER A 70 -16.93 16.33 -11.36
CA SER A 70 -16.56 16.21 -12.78
C SER A 70 -16.08 14.82 -13.16
N GLY A 71 -16.89 14.13 -13.98
CA GLY A 71 -16.52 12.85 -14.58
C GLY A 71 -15.27 12.94 -15.49
N THR A 72 -15.08 14.06 -16.17
CA THR A 72 -13.88 14.32 -17.00
C THR A 72 -12.64 14.42 -16.14
N LEU A 73 -12.67 15.23 -15.07
CA LEU A 73 -11.51 15.42 -14.20
C LEU A 73 -11.16 14.13 -13.44
N PHE A 74 -12.18 13.38 -13.01
CA PHE A 74 -11.99 12.04 -12.46
C PHE A 74 -11.34 11.11 -13.49
N SER A 75 -11.79 11.12 -14.75
CA SER A 75 -11.21 10.29 -15.81
C SER A 75 -9.74 10.63 -16.08
N VAL A 76 -9.39 11.92 -16.08
CA VAL A 76 -7.99 12.38 -16.19
C VAL A 76 -7.16 11.89 -15.00
N LEU A 77 -7.64 12.09 -13.77
CA LEU A 77 -6.94 11.65 -12.56
C LEU A 77 -6.75 10.13 -12.54
N LYS A 78 -7.78 9.40 -12.95
CA LYS A 78 -7.76 7.94 -13.11
C LYS A 78 -6.70 7.50 -14.11
N LEU A 79 -6.60 8.15 -15.28
CA LEU A 79 -5.57 7.86 -16.27
C LEU A 79 -4.16 8.19 -15.77
N ILE A 80 -3.99 9.31 -15.05
CA ILE A 80 -2.71 9.65 -14.41
C ILE A 80 -2.29 8.56 -13.42
N GLY A 81 -3.21 8.14 -12.54
CA GLY A 81 -2.92 7.10 -11.57
C GLY A 81 -2.68 5.74 -12.23
N ALA A 82 -3.43 5.38 -13.28
CA ALA A 82 -3.18 4.18 -14.08
C ALA A 82 -1.78 4.18 -14.72
N ALA A 83 -1.40 5.29 -15.37
CA ALA A 83 -0.07 5.47 -15.95
C ALA A 83 1.02 5.39 -14.88
N TYR A 84 0.78 5.94 -13.68
CA TYR A 84 1.71 5.85 -12.57
C TYR A 84 1.87 4.42 -12.04
N LEU A 85 0.78 3.66 -11.89
CA LEU A 85 0.84 2.25 -11.47
C LEU A 85 1.61 1.41 -12.50
N ILE A 86 1.38 1.66 -13.80
CA ILE A 86 2.15 1.03 -14.89
C ILE A 86 3.63 1.42 -14.78
N TRP A 87 3.92 2.70 -14.58
CA TRP A 87 5.30 3.19 -14.46
C TRP A 87 6.03 2.60 -13.25
N ILE A 88 5.40 2.57 -12.07
CA ILE A 88 5.98 1.90 -10.89
C ILE A 88 6.17 0.42 -11.19
N GLY A 89 5.16 -0.25 -11.75
CA GLY A 89 5.25 -1.68 -12.01
C GLY A 89 6.37 -2.02 -12.99
N PHE A 90 6.54 -1.21 -14.03
CA PHE A 90 7.65 -1.30 -14.97
C PHE A 90 9.00 -1.01 -14.31
N LYS A 91 9.07 0.02 -13.46
CA LYS A 91 10.27 0.35 -12.70
C LYS A 91 10.66 -0.82 -11.79
N MET A 92 9.71 -1.47 -11.12
CA MET A 92 9.96 -2.65 -10.30
C MET A 92 10.42 -3.86 -11.13
N TRP A 93 9.89 -4.02 -12.34
CA TRP A 93 10.28 -5.09 -13.26
C TRP A 93 11.72 -4.94 -13.78
N ARG A 94 12.12 -3.69 -14.09
CA ARG A 94 13.44 -3.32 -14.60
C ARG A 94 14.46 -3.01 -13.52
N ALA A 95 14.04 -2.75 -12.29
CA ALA A 95 14.94 -2.36 -11.22
C ALA A 95 16.05 -3.41 -11.08
N PRO A 96 17.32 -3.00 -11.07
CA PRO A 96 18.37 -3.90 -10.62
C PRO A 96 18.02 -4.32 -9.19
N VAL A 97 18.33 -5.57 -8.86
CA VAL A 97 18.04 -6.11 -7.53
C VAL A 97 19.00 -5.47 -6.54
N MET A 98 18.67 -4.26 -6.11
CA MET A 98 19.38 -3.53 -5.09
C MET A 98 19.01 -4.18 -3.77
N ILE A 99 19.95 -4.93 -3.20
CA ILE A 99 19.81 -5.44 -1.85
C ILE A 99 19.71 -4.22 -0.94
N PRO A 100 18.56 -3.97 -0.29
CA PRO A 100 18.45 -2.86 0.63
C PRO A 100 19.50 -3.04 1.71
N ASP A 101 20.39 -2.06 1.84
CA ASP A 101 21.28 -2.04 2.98
C ASP A 101 20.46 -1.59 4.19
N VAL A 102 19.80 -2.56 4.80
CA VAL A 102 19.23 -2.42 6.13
C VAL A 102 20.41 -2.40 7.10
N ALA A 103 21.10 -1.26 7.12
CA ALA A 103 22.16 -0.94 8.06
C ALA A 103 21.49 -0.78 9.43
N VAL A 104 21.79 -1.71 10.32
CA VAL A 104 21.35 -1.66 11.70
C VAL A 104 22.61 -1.43 12.49
N GLU A 105 22.75 -0.23 13.06
CA GLU A 105 23.78 0.00 14.06
C GLU A 105 23.45 -0.88 15.26
N ALA A 106 24.27 -1.90 15.49
CA ALA A 106 24.27 -2.61 16.76
C ALA A 106 24.58 -1.56 17.84
N ASN A 107 23.63 -1.33 18.76
CA ASN A 107 23.64 -0.28 19.79
C ASN A 107 23.13 1.11 19.37
N ALA A 108 22.21 1.20 18.39
CA ALA A 108 21.48 2.44 18.15
C ALA A 108 20.87 2.98 19.46
N PRO A 109 21.00 4.30 19.75
CA PRO A 109 20.49 4.88 20.99
C PRO A 109 18.99 4.62 21.14
N ALA A 110 18.52 4.53 22.38
CA ALA A 110 17.10 4.29 22.67
C ALA A 110 16.24 5.41 22.07
N VAL A 111 15.51 5.09 21.00
CA VAL A 111 14.56 6.03 20.38
C VAL A 111 13.21 5.92 21.08
N ARG A 112 12.56 7.06 21.33
CA ARG A 112 11.23 7.10 21.93
C ARG A 112 10.21 6.43 21.00
N PRO A 113 9.33 5.53 21.51
CA PRO A 113 8.28 4.90 20.70
C PRO A 113 7.41 5.90 19.92
N MET A 114 7.15 7.08 20.51
CA MET A 114 6.37 8.13 19.85
C MET A 114 7.05 8.70 18.59
N THR A 115 8.38 8.80 18.57
CA THR A 115 9.13 9.23 17.38
C THR A 115 8.95 8.21 16.26
N ILE A 116 9.11 6.93 16.61
CA ILE A 116 8.96 5.81 15.67
C ILE A 116 7.54 5.74 15.11
N PHE A 117 6.53 5.94 15.96
CA PHE A 117 5.14 6.05 15.56
C PHE A 117 4.93 7.20 14.57
N ARG A 118 5.41 8.41 14.88
CA ARG A 118 5.26 9.59 14.03
C ARG A 118 5.92 9.39 12.67
N ASP A 119 7.14 8.87 12.64
CA ASP A 119 7.87 8.64 11.39
C ASP A 119 7.17 7.58 10.55
N SER A 120 6.67 6.51 11.19
CA SER A 120 5.88 5.46 10.54
C SER A 120 4.55 5.97 9.98
N PHE A 121 3.88 6.83 10.73
CA PHE A 121 2.69 7.52 10.27
C PHE A 121 2.99 8.39 9.07
N LEU A 122 3.99 9.28 9.12
CA LEU A 122 4.28 10.23 8.04
C LEU A 122 4.72 9.53 6.75
N VAL A 123 5.64 8.55 6.85
CA VAL A 123 6.10 7.80 5.68
C VAL A 123 4.96 7.04 5.03
N THR A 124 4.03 6.49 5.82
CA THR A 124 2.89 5.73 5.30
C THR A 124 1.82 6.66 4.73
N ALA A 125 1.45 7.70 5.46
CA ALA A 125 0.43 8.66 5.07
C ALA A 125 0.78 9.41 3.77
N LEU A 126 2.07 9.67 3.56
CA LEU A 126 2.59 10.36 2.38
C LEU A 126 3.06 9.40 1.29
N ASN A 127 2.80 8.09 1.42
CA ASN A 127 3.26 7.09 0.47
C ASN A 127 2.47 7.18 -0.84
N PRO A 128 3.07 7.63 -1.95
CA PRO A 128 2.35 7.79 -3.21
C PRO A 128 1.85 6.45 -3.77
N LYS A 129 2.48 5.32 -3.41
CA LYS A 129 2.03 3.97 -3.81
C LYS A 129 0.61 3.70 -3.29
N GLY A 130 0.37 3.95 -2.01
CA GLY A 130 -0.93 3.71 -1.37
C GLY A 130 -1.99 4.68 -1.88
N ILE A 131 -1.65 5.97 -1.91
CA ILE A 131 -2.55 7.03 -2.37
C ILE A 131 -3.02 6.77 -3.80
N LEU A 132 -2.10 6.53 -4.74
CA LEU A 132 -2.44 6.40 -6.16
C LEU A 132 -3.16 5.08 -6.47
N PHE A 133 -2.88 4.01 -5.72
CA PHE A 133 -3.71 2.81 -5.78
C PHE A 133 -5.16 3.11 -5.36
N PHE A 134 -5.35 3.82 -4.26
CA PHE A 134 -6.70 4.16 -3.78
C PHE A 134 -7.44 5.15 -4.66
N VAL A 135 -6.75 6.12 -5.25
CA VAL A 135 -7.37 7.09 -6.16
C VAL A 135 -7.74 6.45 -7.50
N ALA A 136 -6.87 5.62 -8.07
CA ALA A 136 -7.01 5.18 -9.45
C ALA A 136 -7.66 3.81 -9.61
N PHE A 137 -7.42 2.90 -8.67
CA PHE A 137 -7.81 1.50 -8.77
C PHE A 137 -9.06 1.22 -7.93
N VAL A 138 -9.11 1.66 -6.67
CA VAL A 138 -10.21 1.29 -5.76
C VAL A 138 -11.61 1.74 -6.22
N PRO A 139 -11.81 2.92 -6.87
CA PRO A 139 -13.14 3.33 -7.31
C PRO A 139 -13.80 2.36 -8.30
N GLN A 140 -13.04 1.50 -8.98
CA GLN A 140 -13.62 0.52 -9.90
C GLN A 140 -14.39 -0.60 -9.18
N PHE A 141 -14.12 -0.83 -7.89
CA PHE A 141 -14.84 -1.81 -7.08
C PHE A 141 -16.11 -1.24 -6.45
N ILE A 142 -16.29 0.09 -6.52
CA ILE A 142 -17.46 0.78 -5.98
C ILE A 142 -18.59 0.72 -7.00
N ASP A 143 -19.69 0.10 -6.58
CA ASP A 143 -20.94 0.03 -7.32
C ASP A 143 -21.67 1.39 -7.21
N PRO A 144 -21.88 2.11 -8.33
CA PRO A 144 -22.57 3.40 -8.33
C PRO A 144 -24.07 3.27 -8.00
N ALA A 145 -24.67 2.09 -8.15
CA ALA A 145 -26.08 1.86 -7.82
C ALA A 145 -26.32 1.67 -6.32
N ARG A 146 -25.27 1.69 -5.49
CA ARG A 146 -25.33 1.46 -4.04
C ARG A 146 -24.76 2.65 -3.27
N PRO A 147 -25.16 2.83 -1.99
CA PRO A 147 -24.61 3.88 -1.15
C PRO A 147 -23.07 3.82 -1.09
N TYR A 148 -22.42 4.96 -1.31
CA TYR A 148 -20.96 5.06 -1.41
C TYR A 148 -20.26 4.79 -0.07
N LEU A 149 -20.70 5.46 1.01
CA LEU A 149 -20.00 5.47 2.30
C LEU A 149 -19.77 4.07 2.90
N PRO A 150 -20.75 3.16 2.95
CA PRO A 150 -20.53 1.82 3.47
C PRO A 150 -19.51 1.02 2.66
N GLN A 151 -19.49 1.18 1.32
CA GLN A 151 -18.52 0.51 0.45
C GLN A 151 -17.11 1.06 0.69
N ALA A 152 -16.96 2.38 0.73
CA ALA A 152 -15.69 3.05 0.99
C ALA A 152 -15.12 2.66 2.36
N ALA A 153 -15.96 2.64 3.41
CA ALA A 153 -15.56 2.22 4.75
C ALA A 153 -15.08 0.76 4.81
N ILE A 154 -15.74 -0.15 4.08
CA ILE A 154 -15.31 -1.56 3.98
C ILE A 154 -13.94 -1.66 3.32
N PHE A 155 -13.72 -0.98 2.18
CA PHE A 155 -12.44 -1.05 1.48
C PHE A 155 -11.30 -0.43 2.28
N VAL A 156 -11.52 0.76 2.86
CA VAL A 156 -10.55 1.41 3.76
C VAL A 156 -10.23 0.52 4.95
N GLY A 157 -11.25 0.09 5.70
CA GLY A 157 -11.06 -0.72 6.90
C GLY A 157 -10.36 -2.05 6.59
N THR A 158 -10.74 -2.72 5.50
CA THR A 158 -10.11 -3.97 5.07
C THR A 158 -8.64 -3.74 4.73
N PHE A 159 -8.31 -2.71 3.94
CA PHE A 159 -6.92 -2.43 3.59
C PHE A 159 -6.08 -2.07 4.81
N THR A 160 -6.60 -1.23 5.72
CA THR A 160 -5.92 -0.88 6.97
C THR A 160 -5.63 -2.12 7.81
N VAL A 161 -6.60 -3.02 7.96
CA VAL A 161 -6.40 -4.28 8.71
C VAL A 161 -5.35 -5.16 8.03
N LEU A 162 -5.41 -5.32 6.70
CA LEU A 162 -4.41 -6.07 5.95
C LEU A 162 -3.01 -5.43 6.06
N GLY A 163 -2.93 -4.10 6.02
CA GLY A 163 -1.69 -3.33 6.15
C GLY A 163 -1.05 -3.50 7.53
N ILE A 164 -1.86 -3.41 8.59
CA ILE A 164 -1.44 -3.68 9.97
C ILE A 164 -0.96 -5.14 10.10
N ALA A 165 -1.74 -6.11 9.63
CA ALA A 165 -1.37 -7.52 9.71
C ALA A 165 -0.05 -7.80 8.96
N ASN A 166 0.13 -7.20 7.79
CA ASN A 166 1.36 -7.28 7.01
C ASN A 166 2.54 -6.66 7.77
N ALA A 167 2.38 -5.46 8.34
CA ALA A 167 3.40 -4.80 9.13
C ALA A 167 3.79 -5.61 10.38
N ILE A 168 2.81 -6.20 11.08
CA ILE A 168 3.06 -7.11 12.21
C ILE A 168 3.85 -8.34 11.74
N ALA A 169 3.45 -8.97 10.63
CA ALA A 169 4.14 -10.13 10.08
C ALA A 169 5.61 -9.80 9.78
N PHE A 170 5.89 -8.66 9.15
CA PHE A 170 7.25 -8.19 8.87
C PHE A 170 8.04 -7.85 10.15
N ALA A 171 7.41 -7.22 11.14
CA ALA A 171 8.04 -6.90 12.42
C ALA A 171 8.40 -8.17 13.22
N LEU A 172 7.50 -9.16 13.27
CA LEU A 172 7.74 -10.43 13.96
C LEU A 172 8.78 -11.27 13.23
N ALA A 173 8.74 -11.28 11.91
CA ALA A 173 9.67 -12.02 11.06
C ALA A 173 10.91 -11.22 10.67
N ALA A 174 11.24 -10.09 11.33
CA ALA A 174 12.25 -9.13 10.86
C ALA A 174 13.60 -9.75 10.46
N ASP A 175 14.15 -10.69 11.25
CA ASP A 175 15.39 -11.39 10.91
C ASP A 175 15.27 -12.24 9.63
N ARG A 176 14.15 -12.96 9.49
CA ARG A 176 13.86 -13.77 8.30
C ARG A 176 13.57 -12.88 7.09
N ALA A 177 12.80 -11.80 7.30
CA ALA A 177 12.48 -10.81 6.29
C ALA A 177 13.75 -10.13 5.77
N ARG A 178 14.65 -9.70 6.66
CA ARG A 178 15.96 -9.15 6.31
C ARG A 178 16.76 -10.12 5.45
N ARG A 179 16.87 -11.39 5.87
CA ARG A 179 17.56 -12.42 5.10
C ARG A 179 16.91 -12.68 3.74
N ALA A 180 15.58 -12.73 3.68
CA ALA A 180 14.84 -12.94 2.44
C ALA A 180 15.02 -11.77 1.46
N VAL A 181 14.92 -10.53 1.94
CA VAL A 181 15.13 -9.32 1.16
C VAL A 181 16.59 -9.18 0.69
N ARG A 182 17.55 -9.73 1.43
CA ARG A 182 18.95 -9.85 0.99
C ARG A 182 19.22 -10.94 -0.04
N ARG A 183 18.27 -11.86 -0.31
CA ARG A 183 18.41 -12.89 -1.36
C ARG A 183 17.98 -12.31 -2.71
N PRO A 184 18.88 -12.18 -3.70
CA PRO A 184 18.54 -11.54 -4.96
C PRO A 184 17.38 -12.21 -5.70
N GLY A 185 17.32 -13.55 -5.68
CA GLY A 185 16.25 -14.30 -6.35
C GLY A 185 14.86 -14.05 -5.75
N VAL A 186 14.76 -13.96 -4.43
CA VAL A 186 13.49 -13.69 -3.73
C VAL A 186 13.03 -12.27 -4.01
N LEU A 187 13.93 -11.29 -3.83
CA LEU A 187 13.63 -9.89 -4.08
C LEU A 187 13.23 -9.66 -5.55
N ARG A 188 13.96 -10.25 -6.51
CA ARG A 188 13.66 -10.18 -7.95
C ARG A 188 12.28 -10.75 -8.27
N THR A 189 11.93 -11.89 -7.70
CA THR A 189 10.63 -12.53 -7.94
C THR A 189 9.50 -11.69 -7.37
N ALA A 190 9.65 -11.21 -6.13
CA ALA A 190 8.67 -10.36 -5.47
C ALA A 190 8.47 -9.02 -6.20
N THR A 191 9.56 -8.35 -6.61
CA THR A 191 9.47 -7.07 -7.34
C THR A 191 8.90 -7.24 -8.74
N ARG A 192 9.26 -8.32 -9.45
CA ARG A 192 8.70 -8.59 -10.79
C ARG A 192 7.23 -8.99 -10.72
N ALA A 193 6.86 -9.93 -9.87
CA ALA A 193 5.47 -10.34 -9.70
C ALA A 193 4.60 -9.13 -9.30
N GLY A 194 5.04 -8.38 -8.29
CA GLY A 194 4.37 -7.16 -7.86
C GLY A 194 4.30 -6.10 -8.96
N GLY A 195 5.37 -5.94 -9.73
CA GLY A 195 5.43 -5.00 -10.84
C GLY A 195 4.45 -5.35 -11.96
N SER A 196 4.37 -6.62 -12.36
CA SER A 196 3.37 -7.09 -13.32
C SER A 196 1.95 -6.86 -12.85
N LEU A 197 1.67 -7.14 -11.58
CA LEU A 197 0.33 -6.97 -11.02
C LEU A 197 -0.06 -5.49 -10.95
N LEU A 198 0.88 -4.60 -10.62
CA LEU A 198 0.67 -3.16 -10.69
C LEU A 198 0.44 -2.65 -12.13
N MET A 199 1.19 -3.17 -13.10
CA MET A 199 0.96 -2.85 -14.52
C MET A 199 -0.42 -3.33 -14.98
N MET A 200 -0.81 -4.56 -14.61
CA MET A 200 -2.15 -5.09 -14.91
C MET A 200 -3.24 -4.28 -14.22
N ALA A 201 -3.04 -3.87 -12.96
CA ALA A 201 -3.97 -3.03 -12.23
C ALA A 201 -4.14 -1.65 -12.89
N GLY A 202 -3.05 -1.02 -13.30
CA GLY A 202 -3.09 0.25 -14.05
C GLY A 202 -3.74 0.09 -15.42
N LEU A 203 -3.44 -0.98 -16.15
CA LEU A 203 -4.07 -1.27 -17.44
C LEU A 203 -5.58 -1.52 -17.29
N ALA A 204 -5.98 -2.33 -16.30
CA ALA A 204 -7.38 -2.56 -15.97
C ALA A 204 -8.06 -1.22 -15.63
N ALA A 205 -7.46 -0.40 -14.75
CA ALA A 205 -7.99 0.92 -14.47
C ALA A 205 -8.15 1.76 -15.75
N ALA A 206 -7.14 1.84 -16.62
CA ALA A 206 -7.24 2.60 -17.87
C ALA A 206 -8.35 2.08 -18.83
N LEU A 207 -8.51 0.76 -18.94
CA LEU A 207 -9.43 0.12 -19.88
C LEU A 207 -10.87 0.03 -19.38
N THR A 208 -11.09 -0.02 -18.06
CA THR A 208 -12.44 -0.09 -17.49
C THR A 208 -13.18 1.21 -17.79
N ARG A 209 -14.02 1.23 -18.82
CA ARG A 209 -14.94 2.33 -19.06
C ARG A 209 -16.01 2.25 -17.99
N ARG A 210 -16.08 3.25 -17.11
CA ARG A 210 -17.30 3.46 -16.33
C ARG A 210 -18.35 3.90 -17.34
N THR A 211 -19.31 3.02 -17.64
CA THR A 211 -20.56 3.44 -18.25
C THR A 211 -21.20 4.43 -17.30
N ALA A 212 -21.48 5.64 -17.81
CA ALA A 212 -22.12 6.71 -17.08
C ALA A 212 -23.52 6.29 -16.59
#